data_AF-A0A842XJW7-F1
#
_entry.id   AF-A0A842XJW7-F1
#
_cell.length_a   1.000
_cell.length_b   1.000
_cell.length_c   1.000
_cell.angle_alpha   90.00
_cell.angle_beta   90.00
_cell.angle_gamma   90.00
#
_symmetry.space_group_name_H-M   'P 1'
#
loop_
_entity.id
_entity.type
_entity.pdbx_description
1 polymer ?
#
loop_
_entity_poly.entity_id
_entity_poly.type
_entity_poly.pdbx_seq_one_letter_code
_entity_poly.pdbx_strand_id
1 'polypeptide(L)'
;MKILRSLSSFQYTRIKDVARDVNRSPTRVSIAVKDLEDKGFIESEKRGFSKQVAISSNKHSSLLKTFISEHQHMKFEKILSGPTLEILLPLTYSKMRLSEIAKESGYSERTVRRVVKKLREFGIVTTEKFYYSKGSIHKLLYDFVEEFQRYLNLKLALELSSDAVILWERGKEFILKTRQEIKEKEDIFSTCFTKMYDFGIKLILPDYRHYFYTPYKKRLEVEDVALHTLAVDRTSAKNTLYVLLLISKNPDKIDLDYLKKESEKLELEETVHQLFNYLKNRGKPKPTYFPTWKEFESKAEDYAICLKEKSLEKSI
;
A
#
# COMPACT_ATOMS: atom_id res chain seq x y z
N MET A 1 21.71 -5.12 8.04
CA MET A 1 22.22 -6.40 7.47
C MET A 1 23.33 -7.06 8.29
N LYS A 2 24.56 -6.53 8.38
CA LYS A 2 25.65 -7.19 9.15
C LYS A 2 25.31 -7.48 10.62
N ILE A 3 24.66 -6.52 11.29
CA ILE A 3 24.17 -6.68 12.67
C ILE A 3 23.14 -7.81 12.74
N LEU A 4 22.13 -7.82 11.87
CA LEU A 4 21.10 -8.86 11.83
C LEU A 4 21.67 -10.26 11.55
N ARG A 5 22.70 -10.36 10.69
CA ARG A 5 23.42 -11.63 10.47
C ARG A 5 24.15 -12.09 11.73
N SER A 6 24.89 -11.21 12.40
CA SER A 6 25.55 -11.52 13.69
C SER A 6 24.53 -11.97 14.75
N LEU A 7 23.38 -11.31 14.86
CA LEU A 7 22.33 -11.68 15.80
C LEU A 7 21.58 -12.96 15.44
N SER A 8 21.58 -13.38 14.17
CA SER A 8 20.87 -14.61 13.75
C SER A 8 21.38 -15.88 14.46
N SER A 9 22.62 -15.84 14.94
CA SER A 9 23.30 -16.93 15.65
C SER A 9 23.08 -16.94 17.18
N PHE A 10 22.47 -15.91 17.75
CA PHE A 10 22.34 -15.74 19.21
C PHE A 10 20.90 -15.38 19.62
N GLN A 11 20.51 -15.73 20.86
CA GLN A 11 19.23 -15.27 21.41
C GLN A 11 19.30 -13.82 21.87
N TYR A 12 20.21 -13.48 22.78
CA TYR A 12 20.47 -12.10 23.21
C TYR A 12 21.99 -11.84 23.29
N THR A 13 22.43 -10.73 22.71
CA THR A 13 23.86 -10.38 22.63
C THR A 13 24.10 -8.96 23.11
N ARG A 14 25.21 -8.70 23.82
CA ARG A 14 25.55 -7.34 24.24
C ARG A 14 26.00 -6.51 23.04
N ILE A 15 25.67 -5.23 23.01
CA ILE A 15 26.09 -4.31 21.93
C ILE A 15 27.62 -4.32 21.70
N LYS A 16 28.41 -4.47 22.77
CA LYS A 16 29.88 -4.55 22.67
C LYS A 16 30.36 -5.79 21.92
N ASP A 17 29.62 -6.89 21.99
CA ASP A 17 29.98 -8.15 21.34
C ASP A 17 29.57 -8.09 19.86
N VAL A 18 28.36 -7.60 19.57
CA VAL A 18 27.93 -7.29 18.20
C VAL A 18 28.91 -6.35 17.50
N ALA A 19 29.41 -5.33 18.20
CA ALA A 19 30.38 -4.38 17.67
C ALA A 19 31.71 -5.04 17.27
N ARG A 20 32.18 -6.01 18.07
CA ARG A 20 33.36 -6.82 17.77
C ARG A 20 33.12 -7.70 16.54
N ASP A 21 31.99 -8.41 16.49
CA ASP A 21 31.64 -9.31 15.39
C ASP A 21 31.55 -8.59 14.03
N VAL A 22 30.90 -7.42 14.01
CA VAL A 22 30.73 -6.65 12.76
C VAL A 22 31.92 -5.75 12.44
N ASN A 23 32.95 -5.75 13.29
CA ASN A 23 34.16 -4.92 13.21
C ASN A 23 33.83 -3.43 13.01
N ARG A 24 33.08 -2.86 13.96
CA ARG A 24 32.67 -1.43 13.98
C ARG A 24 32.71 -0.88 15.41
N SER A 25 32.76 0.45 15.53
CA SER A 25 32.75 1.08 16.85
C SER A 25 31.41 0.85 17.56
N PRO A 26 31.40 0.69 18.90
CA PRO A 26 30.17 0.53 19.68
C PRO A 26 29.16 1.66 19.46
N THR A 27 29.62 2.90 19.31
CA THR A 27 28.76 4.07 19.03
C THR A 27 28.00 3.90 17.71
N ARG A 28 28.69 3.51 16.63
CA ARG A 28 28.04 3.29 15.32
C ARG A 28 27.06 2.12 15.36
N VAL A 29 27.40 1.06 16.09
CA VAL A 29 26.52 -0.09 16.28
C VAL A 29 25.29 0.30 17.08
N SER A 30 25.43 1.11 18.13
CA SER A 30 24.31 1.59 18.94
C SER A 30 23.33 2.44 18.13
N ILE A 31 23.83 3.32 17.25
CA ILE A 31 22.98 4.11 16.35
C ILE A 31 22.21 3.19 15.39
N ALA A 32 22.91 2.23 14.78
CA ALA A 32 22.30 1.29 13.85
C ALA A 32 21.30 0.34 14.54
N VAL A 33 21.57 -0.07 15.79
CA VAL A 33 20.63 -0.85 16.61
C VAL A 33 19.36 -0.05 16.86
N LYS A 34 19.47 1.23 17.20
CA LYS A 34 18.29 2.09 17.41
C LYS A 34 17.43 2.19 16.14
N ASP A 35 18.06 2.41 14.98
CA ASP A 35 17.35 2.40 13.68
C ASP A 35 16.68 1.05 13.37
N LEU A 36 17.32 -0.07 13.73
CA LEU A 36 16.74 -1.40 13.56
C LEU A 36 15.61 -1.68 14.55
N GLU A 37 15.69 -1.17 15.78
CA GLU A 37 14.60 -1.20 16.77
C GLU A 37 13.40 -0.39 16.28
N ASP A 38 13.63 0.83 15.78
CA ASP A 38 12.58 1.69 15.23
C ASP A 38 11.89 1.06 14.01
N LYS A 39 12.61 0.23 13.24
CA LYS A 39 12.08 -0.58 12.11
C LYS A 39 11.53 -1.94 12.54
N GLY A 40 11.48 -2.23 13.83
CA GLY A 40 10.94 -3.47 14.38
C GLY A 40 11.75 -4.72 14.03
N PHE A 41 13.03 -4.59 13.67
CA PHE A 41 13.92 -5.74 13.40
C PHE A 41 14.52 -6.33 14.68
N ILE A 42 14.74 -5.47 15.66
CA ILE A 42 15.44 -5.80 16.90
C ILE A 42 14.56 -5.40 18.08
N GLU A 43 14.62 -6.20 19.12
CA GLU A 43 14.17 -5.83 20.45
C GLU A 43 15.38 -5.70 21.38
N SER A 44 15.25 -4.87 22.40
CA SER A 44 16.29 -4.74 23.40
C SER A 44 15.76 -4.68 24.81
N GLU A 45 16.60 -5.15 25.70
CA GLU A 45 16.37 -5.15 27.13
C GLU A 45 17.61 -4.64 27.84
N LYS A 46 17.39 -3.97 28.98
CA LYS A 46 18.46 -3.57 29.87
C LYS A 46 18.66 -4.68 30.89
N ARG A 47 19.78 -5.41 30.80
CA ARG A 47 20.21 -6.39 31.81
C ARG A 47 21.41 -5.85 32.56
N GLY A 48 21.17 -5.40 33.80
CA GLY A 48 22.16 -4.72 34.64
C GLY A 48 22.67 -3.42 33.99
N PHE A 49 23.98 -3.29 33.87
CA PHE A 49 24.64 -2.15 33.22
C PHE A 49 24.79 -2.28 31.69
N SER A 50 24.23 -3.33 31.08
CA SER A 50 24.38 -3.61 29.65
C SER A 50 23.04 -3.66 28.92
N LYS A 51 22.96 -3.02 27.75
CA LYS A 51 21.87 -3.21 26.80
C LYS A 51 22.14 -4.48 25.98
N GLN A 52 21.20 -5.42 26.00
CA GLN A 52 21.20 -6.63 25.19
C GLN A 52 20.19 -6.49 24.06
N VAL A 53 20.50 -7.10 22.92
CA VAL A 53 19.70 -7.01 21.71
C VAL A 53 19.44 -8.40 21.13
N ALA A 54 18.25 -8.60 20.56
CA ALA A 54 17.81 -9.82 19.92
C ALA A 54 17.06 -9.50 18.62
N ILE A 55 16.97 -10.47 17.70
CA ILE A 55 16.03 -10.35 16.56
C ILE A 55 14.62 -10.40 17.12
N SER A 56 13.77 -9.44 16.74
CA SER A 56 12.39 -9.39 17.22
C SER A 56 11.55 -10.57 16.70
N SER A 57 10.46 -10.87 17.39
CA SER A 57 9.46 -11.86 16.94
C SER A 57 8.54 -11.36 15.83
N ASN A 58 8.73 -10.14 15.30
CA ASN A 58 7.89 -9.63 14.22
C ASN A 58 8.03 -10.51 12.96
N LYS A 59 6.96 -10.60 12.17
CA LYS A 59 6.90 -11.47 10.99
C LYS A 59 8.00 -11.15 9.97
N HIS A 60 8.19 -9.88 9.62
CA HIS A 60 9.25 -9.45 8.70
C HIS A 60 10.66 -9.76 9.22
N SER A 61 10.87 -9.69 10.54
CA SER A 61 12.15 -10.05 11.17
C SER A 61 12.44 -11.54 11.05
N SER A 62 11.41 -12.36 11.26
CA SER A 62 11.49 -13.81 11.14
C SER A 62 11.74 -14.24 9.68
N LEU A 63 11.01 -13.66 8.72
CA LEU A 63 11.21 -13.92 7.29
C LEU A 63 12.64 -13.57 6.85
N LEU A 64 13.15 -12.41 7.28
CA LEU A 64 14.52 -12.01 6.97
C LEU A 64 15.56 -12.94 7.61
N LYS A 65 15.35 -13.37 8.86
CA LYS A 65 16.22 -14.33 9.54
C LYS A 65 16.27 -15.66 8.80
N THR A 66 15.12 -16.21 8.42
CA THR A 66 15.02 -17.44 7.62
C THR A 66 15.74 -17.27 6.29
N PHE A 67 15.49 -16.17 5.59
CA PHE A 67 16.12 -15.88 4.30
C PHE A 67 17.65 -15.83 4.38
N ILE A 68 18.20 -15.15 5.39
CA ILE A 68 19.65 -15.09 5.64
C ILE A 68 20.21 -16.49 5.94
N SER A 69 19.47 -17.32 6.68
CA SER A 69 19.88 -18.68 7.05
C SER A 69 19.90 -19.63 5.84
N GLU A 70 18.90 -19.57 4.97
CA GLU A 70 18.82 -20.40 3.76
C GLU A 70 19.92 -20.06 2.73
N HIS A 71 20.41 -18.82 2.76
CA HIS A 71 21.34 -18.34 1.75
C HIS A 71 22.64 -17.80 2.34
N GLN A 72 23.20 -18.48 3.33
CA GLN A 72 24.45 -18.09 3.98
C GLN A 72 25.62 -17.89 3.01
N HIS A 73 25.64 -18.63 1.89
CA HIS A 73 26.65 -18.58 0.83
C HIS A 73 26.57 -17.29 -0.02
N MET A 74 25.42 -16.61 -0.05
CA MET A 74 25.24 -15.36 -0.78
C MET A 74 25.58 -14.15 0.08
N LYS A 75 26.27 -13.17 -0.52
CA LYS A 75 26.60 -11.89 0.12
C LYS A 75 25.41 -10.91 0.05
N PHE A 76 24.27 -11.28 0.65
CA PHE A 76 23.03 -10.49 0.60
C PHE A 76 23.17 -9.10 1.20
N GLU A 77 24.13 -8.86 2.09
CA GLU A 77 24.42 -7.52 2.59
C GLU A 77 24.84 -6.57 1.46
N LYS A 78 25.42 -7.10 0.38
CA LYS A 78 25.73 -6.31 -0.82
C LYS A 78 24.51 -6.18 -1.72
N ILE A 79 23.65 -7.20 -1.80
CA ILE A 79 22.50 -7.22 -2.71
C ILE A 79 21.38 -6.32 -2.18
N LEU A 80 20.99 -6.49 -0.92
CA LEU A 80 19.90 -5.77 -0.23
C LEU A 80 20.37 -4.44 0.40
N SER A 81 21.40 -3.82 -0.14
CA SER A 81 21.92 -2.54 0.36
C SER A 81 21.38 -1.35 -0.43
N GLY A 82 21.26 -0.20 0.25
CA GLY A 82 20.81 1.05 -0.37
C GLY A 82 19.38 0.94 -0.90
N PRO A 83 19.10 1.33 -2.16
CA PRO A 83 17.75 1.48 -2.70
C PRO A 83 17.04 0.15 -3.03
N THR A 84 17.67 -1.00 -2.77
CA THR A 84 17.18 -2.30 -3.25
C THR A 84 15.77 -2.64 -2.77
N LEU A 85 15.45 -2.46 -1.48
CA LEU A 85 14.14 -2.82 -0.95
C LEU A 85 13.03 -1.94 -1.53
N GLU A 86 13.30 -0.63 -1.65
CA GLU A 86 12.38 0.34 -2.26
C GLU A 86 12.13 0.06 -3.74
N ILE A 87 13.11 -0.49 -4.45
CA ILE A 87 12.98 -0.88 -5.86
C ILE A 87 12.30 -2.24 -6.01
N LEU A 88 12.44 -3.13 -5.04
CA LEU A 88 11.74 -4.43 -5.01
C LEU A 88 10.27 -4.29 -4.65
N LEU A 89 9.93 -3.32 -3.79
CA LEU A 89 8.57 -3.16 -3.27
C LEU A 89 7.50 -3.08 -4.37
N PRO A 90 7.63 -2.24 -5.42
CA PRO A 90 6.63 -2.18 -6.49
C PRO A 90 6.46 -3.50 -7.26
N LEU A 91 7.55 -4.29 -7.33
CA LEU A 91 7.56 -5.56 -8.04
C LEU A 91 6.89 -6.71 -7.26
N THR A 92 6.53 -6.50 -5.98
CA THR A 92 5.86 -7.54 -5.20
C THR A 92 4.39 -7.68 -5.63
N TYR A 93 3.74 -6.56 -5.98
CA TYR A 93 2.33 -6.50 -6.34
C TYR A 93 2.04 -6.27 -7.82
N SER A 94 2.99 -5.82 -8.65
CA SER A 94 2.75 -5.68 -10.10
C SER A 94 4.01 -5.83 -10.94
N LYS A 95 3.83 -6.18 -12.22
CA LYS A 95 4.88 -6.10 -13.24
C LYS A 95 4.92 -4.67 -13.79
N MET A 96 6.10 -4.08 -13.87
CA MET A 96 6.22 -2.64 -14.13
C MET A 96 7.36 -2.32 -15.09
N ARG A 97 7.20 -1.23 -15.83
CA ARG A 97 8.28 -0.61 -16.61
C ARG A 97 9.27 0.08 -15.68
N LEU A 98 10.46 0.34 -16.21
CA LEU A 98 11.53 0.98 -15.45
C LEU A 98 11.15 2.37 -14.90
N SER A 99 10.40 3.15 -15.66
CA SER A 99 9.92 4.49 -15.28
C SER A 99 8.89 4.45 -14.15
N GLU A 100 8.05 3.41 -14.13
CA GLU A 100 7.04 3.19 -13.09
C GLU A 100 7.71 2.82 -11.77
N ILE A 101 8.68 1.90 -11.81
CA ILE A 101 9.50 1.54 -10.64
C ILE A 101 10.26 2.76 -10.12
N ALA A 102 10.81 3.60 -11.01
CA ALA A 102 11.49 4.84 -10.62
C ALA A 102 10.55 5.81 -9.89
N LYS A 103 9.33 5.98 -10.40
CA LYS A 103 8.32 6.81 -9.77
C LYS A 103 7.93 6.30 -8.38
N GLU A 104 7.62 5.01 -8.24
CA GLU A 104 7.15 4.46 -6.96
C GLU A 104 8.27 4.28 -5.93
N SER A 105 9.48 3.94 -6.37
CA SER A 105 10.63 3.82 -5.46
C SER A 105 11.22 5.18 -5.04
N GLY A 106 10.86 6.27 -5.73
CA GLY A 106 11.42 7.61 -5.49
C GLY A 106 12.88 7.79 -5.96
N TYR A 107 13.40 6.85 -6.77
CA TYR A 107 14.76 6.89 -7.29
C TYR A 107 14.81 7.18 -8.80
N SER A 108 15.89 7.81 -9.26
CA SER A 108 16.10 8.03 -10.70
C SER A 108 16.11 6.72 -11.50
N GLU A 109 15.65 6.76 -12.75
CA GLU A 109 15.71 5.64 -13.68
C GLU A 109 17.13 5.04 -13.80
N ARG A 110 18.16 5.89 -13.74
CA ARG A 110 19.57 5.43 -13.75
C ARG A 110 19.87 4.53 -12.55
N THR A 111 19.42 4.92 -11.35
CA THR A 111 19.57 4.13 -10.12
C THR A 111 18.79 2.83 -10.23
N VAL A 112 17.53 2.89 -10.65
CA VAL A 112 16.67 1.72 -10.83
C VAL A 112 17.29 0.73 -11.82
N ARG A 113 17.71 1.19 -12.99
CA ARG A 113 18.36 0.36 -14.02
C ARG A 113 19.57 -0.39 -13.47
N ARG A 114 20.44 0.30 -12.72
CA ARG A 114 21.63 -0.30 -12.12
C ARG A 114 21.27 -1.38 -11.11
N VAL A 115 20.29 -1.11 -10.24
CA VAL A 115 19.87 -2.05 -9.19
C VAL A 115 19.16 -3.26 -9.79
N VAL A 116 18.20 -3.04 -10.68
CA VAL A 116 17.47 -4.12 -11.35
C VAL A 116 18.39 -5.00 -12.18
N LYS A 117 19.38 -4.43 -12.89
CA LYS A 117 20.41 -5.21 -13.58
C LYS A 117 21.11 -6.19 -12.62
N LYS A 118 21.55 -5.70 -11.47
CA LYS A 118 22.18 -6.52 -10.44
C LYS A 118 21.21 -7.59 -9.91
N LEU A 119 19.96 -7.24 -9.62
CA LEU A 119 18.96 -8.19 -9.11
C LEU A 119 18.66 -9.31 -10.12
N ARG A 120 18.69 -9.01 -11.42
CA ARG A 120 18.56 -10.01 -12.49
C ARG A 120 19.71 -11.01 -12.52
N GLU A 121 20.95 -10.58 -12.25
CA GLU A 121 22.12 -11.47 -12.18
C GLU A 121 21.97 -12.54 -11.09
N PHE A 122 21.17 -12.27 -10.05
CA PHE A 122 20.85 -13.21 -8.97
C PHE A 122 19.50 -13.93 -9.14
N GLY A 123 18.82 -13.75 -10.28
CA GLY A 123 17.49 -14.31 -10.52
C GLY A 123 16.40 -13.79 -9.59
N ILE A 124 16.66 -12.67 -8.89
CA ILE A 124 15.68 -12.04 -8.00
C ILE A 124 14.59 -11.40 -8.85
N VAL A 125 14.96 -10.63 -9.87
CA VAL A 125 14.04 -9.97 -10.80
C VAL A 125 14.13 -10.62 -12.17
N THR A 126 13.01 -10.73 -12.87
CA THR A 126 12.93 -11.17 -14.27
C THR A 126 12.51 -10.00 -15.17
N THR A 127 12.71 -10.14 -16.48
CA THR A 127 12.24 -9.13 -17.44
C THR A 127 11.65 -9.80 -18.68
N GLU A 128 10.51 -9.28 -19.12
CA GLU A 128 9.82 -9.72 -20.33
C GLU A 128 9.23 -8.48 -21.02
N LYS A 129 9.47 -8.32 -22.33
CA LYS A 129 8.90 -7.23 -23.16
C LYS A 129 8.95 -5.84 -22.48
N PHE A 130 10.10 -5.48 -21.89
CA PHE A 130 10.36 -4.22 -21.16
C PHE A 130 9.68 -4.05 -19.79
N TYR A 131 8.94 -5.06 -19.33
CA TYR A 131 8.43 -5.13 -17.97
C TYR A 131 9.39 -5.89 -17.09
N TYR A 132 9.48 -5.48 -15.83
CA TYR A 132 10.17 -6.19 -14.77
C TYR A 132 9.16 -6.79 -13.82
N SER A 133 9.47 -7.97 -13.30
CA SER A 133 8.59 -8.72 -12.41
C SER A 133 9.39 -9.52 -11.39
N LYS A 134 8.72 -10.02 -10.36
CA LYS A 134 9.33 -10.95 -9.41
C LYS A 134 9.85 -12.20 -10.10
N GLY A 135 11.08 -12.59 -9.76
CA GLY A 135 11.63 -13.89 -10.09
C GLY A 135 11.04 -14.97 -9.18
N SER A 136 10.97 -16.20 -9.69
CA SER A 136 10.35 -17.33 -8.98
C SER A 136 11.23 -17.92 -7.87
N ILE A 137 12.55 -17.69 -7.92
CA ILE A 137 13.53 -18.34 -7.04
C ILE A 137 13.44 -17.83 -5.60
N HIS A 138 13.21 -16.53 -5.41
CA HIS A 138 13.39 -15.85 -4.12
C HIS A 138 12.05 -15.44 -3.49
N LYS A 139 11.06 -16.32 -3.45
CA LYS A 139 9.71 -16.01 -2.90
C LYS A 139 9.78 -15.40 -1.49
N LEU A 140 10.60 -15.98 -0.62
CA LEU A 140 10.76 -15.53 0.77
C LEU A 140 11.25 -14.07 0.88
N LEU A 141 12.04 -13.60 -0.09
CA LEU A 141 12.48 -12.20 -0.14
C LEU A 141 11.31 -11.26 -0.43
N TYR A 142 10.40 -11.65 -1.33
CA TYR A 142 9.21 -10.87 -1.64
C TYR A 142 8.24 -10.83 -0.46
N ASP A 143 8.01 -11.98 0.17
CA ASP A 143 7.20 -12.06 1.40
C ASP A 143 7.80 -11.17 2.50
N PHE A 144 9.13 -11.14 2.66
CA PHE A 144 9.81 -10.23 3.58
C PHE A 144 9.57 -8.75 3.24
N VAL A 145 9.74 -8.35 1.97
CA VAL A 145 9.58 -6.96 1.54
C VAL A 145 8.15 -6.48 1.78
N GLU A 146 7.16 -7.30 1.43
CA GLU A 146 5.75 -6.99 1.67
C GLU A 146 5.46 -6.85 3.16
N GLU A 147 5.82 -7.84 3.97
CA GLU A 147 5.55 -7.81 5.42
C GLU A 147 6.29 -6.68 6.12
N PHE A 148 7.50 -6.34 5.68
CA PHE A 148 8.20 -5.18 6.22
C PHE A 148 7.47 -3.88 5.87
N GLN A 149 6.98 -3.74 4.64
CA GLN A 149 6.21 -2.55 4.27
C GLN A 149 4.88 -2.48 5.02
N ARG A 150 4.17 -3.60 5.23
CA ARG A 150 2.95 -3.65 6.06
C ARG A 150 3.22 -3.19 7.49
N TYR A 151 4.34 -3.62 8.07
CA TYR A 151 4.77 -3.15 9.39
C TYR A 151 4.98 -1.62 9.41
N LEU A 152 5.63 -1.06 8.39
CA LEU A 152 5.84 0.39 8.28
C LEU A 152 4.51 1.15 8.09
N ASN A 153 3.59 0.63 7.27
CA ASN A 153 2.26 1.20 7.07
C ASN A 153 1.48 1.22 8.39
N LEU A 154 1.46 0.10 9.13
CA LEU A 154 0.80 0.01 10.42
C LEU A 154 1.39 1.00 11.43
N LYS A 155 2.71 1.08 11.51
CA LYS A 155 3.39 2.03 12.39
C LYS A 155 2.98 3.47 12.06
N LEU A 156 3.00 3.85 10.78
CA LEU A 156 2.61 5.17 10.33
C LEU A 156 1.12 5.46 10.60
N ALA A 157 0.24 4.48 10.36
CA ALA A 157 -1.19 4.61 10.67
C ALA A 157 -1.43 4.88 12.16
N LEU A 158 -0.71 4.19 13.05
CA LEU A 158 -0.80 4.38 14.50
C LEU A 158 -0.19 5.70 14.99
N GLU A 159 0.83 6.22 14.29
CA GLU A 159 1.36 7.57 14.52
C GLU A 159 0.36 8.67 14.11
N LEU A 160 -0.43 8.42 13.06
CA LEU A 160 -1.48 9.33 12.59
C LEU A 160 -2.71 9.32 13.51
N SER A 161 -3.12 8.13 13.99
CA SER A 161 -4.13 7.98 15.02
C SER A 161 -3.97 6.68 15.78
N SER A 162 -4.03 6.75 17.12
CA SER A 162 -3.82 5.58 18.00
C SER A 162 -4.86 4.47 17.84
N ASP A 163 -6.04 4.77 17.28
CA ASP A 163 -7.12 3.82 16.99
C ASP A 163 -7.24 3.49 15.49
N ALA A 164 -6.24 3.84 14.68
CA ALA A 164 -6.28 3.61 13.24
C ALA A 164 -6.34 2.12 12.90
N VAL A 165 -7.23 1.77 11.97
CA VAL A 165 -7.36 0.43 11.37
C VAL A 165 -7.14 0.55 9.87
N ILE A 166 -6.15 -0.15 9.34
CA ILE A 166 -5.92 -0.24 7.89
C ILE A 166 -6.99 -1.15 7.28
N LEU A 167 -7.75 -0.62 6.32
CA LEU A 167 -8.80 -1.36 5.60
C LEU A 167 -8.32 -1.89 4.24
N TRP A 168 -7.34 -1.23 3.65
CA TRP A 168 -6.73 -1.61 2.39
C TRP A 168 -5.29 -1.10 2.36
N GLU A 169 -4.37 -1.86 1.77
CA GLU A 169 -2.98 -1.45 1.58
C GLU A 169 -2.37 -2.07 0.31
N ARG A 170 -1.47 -1.33 -0.34
CA ARG A 170 -0.59 -1.83 -1.40
C ARG A 170 0.67 -0.97 -1.45
N GLY A 171 1.82 -1.60 -1.27
CA GLY A 171 3.08 -0.86 -1.16
C GLY A 171 2.99 0.17 -0.03
N LYS A 172 3.28 1.44 -0.33
CA LYS A 172 3.24 2.55 0.63
C LYS A 172 1.87 3.22 0.74
N GLU A 173 0.89 2.80 -0.06
CA GLU A 173 -0.44 3.37 -0.05
C GLU A 173 -1.35 2.55 0.85
N PHE A 174 -2.21 3.22 1.63
CA PHE A 174 -3.20 2.53 2.44
C PHE A 174 -4.41 3.41 2.74
N ILE A 175 -5.56 2.75 2.92
CA ILE A 175 -6.78 3.38 3.42
C ILE A 175 -6.90 3.01 4.90
N LEU A 176 -6.99 4.01 5.76
CA LEU A 176 -7.20 3.82 7.19
C LEU A 176 -8.59 4.32 7.60
N LYS A 177 -9.11 3.71 8.67
CA LYS A 177 -10.32 4.09 9.39
C LYS A 177 -9.98 4.46 10.82
N THR A 178 -10.54 5.56 11.32
CA THR A 178 -10.32 6.05 12.69
C THR A 178 -11.53 6.86 13.17
N ARG A 179 -11.75 6.95 14.49
CA ARG A 179 -12.72 7.88 15.07
C ARG A 179 -12.19 9.32 15.16
N GLN A 180 -10.87 9.48 15.14
CA GLN A 180 -10.22 10.77 15.32
C GLN A 180 -10.20 11.56 14.00
N GLU A 181 -10.26 12.88 14.13
CA GLU A 181 -10.05 13.76 12.99
C GLU A 181 -8.54 13.92 12.76
N ILE A 182 -8.09 13.57 11.55
CA ILE A 182 -6.71 13.75 11.12
C ILE A 182 -6.67 14.99 10.24
N LYS A 183 -5.77 15.93 10.56
CA LYS A 183 -5.53 17.09 9.71
C LYS A 183 -4.86 16.63 8.42
N GLU A 184 -5.49 16.90 7.28
CA GLU A 184 -4.92 16.63 5.96
C GLU A 184 -3.57 17.36 5.79
N LYS A 185 -2.60 16.65 5.23
CA LYS A 185 -1.23 17.11 4.95
C LYS A 185 -0.82 16.53 3.58
N GLU A 186 0.43 16.79 3.15
CA GLU A 186 0.90 16.45 1.80
C GLU A 186 0.58 15.02 1.34
N ASP A 187 0.63 14.03 2.24
CA ASP A 187 0.47 12.62 1.88
C ASP A 187 -0.80 11.97 2.44
N ILE A 188 -1.69 12.72 3.11
CA ILE A 188 -2.90 12.17 3.73
C ILE A 188 -4.16 12.99 3.41
N PHE A 189 -5.15 12.31 2.88
CA PHE A 189 -6.37 12.90 2.33
C PHE A 189 -7.61 12.21 2.90
N SER A 190 -8.66 12.95 3.25
CA SER A 190 -9.94 12.29 3.53
C SER A 190 -10.49 11.61 2.27
N THR A 191 -11.15 10.47 2.43
CA THR A 191 -11.61 9.64 1.31
C THR A 191 -12.92 8.92 1.66
N CYS A 192 -13.39 8.05 0.75
CA CYS A 192 -14.62 7.28 0.85
C CYS A 192 -15.83 8.17 1.22
N PHE A 193 -16.74 7.66 2.06
CA PHE A 193 -17.89 8.41 2.56
C PHE A 193 -17.51 9.77 3.19
N THR A 194 -16.33 9.88 3.82
CA THR A 194 -15.89 11.12 4.47
C THR A 194 -15.72 12.27 3.48
N LYS A 195 -15.23 11.97 2.26
CA LYS A 195 -15.00 12.99 1.21
C LYS A 195 -16.21 13.20 0.30
N MET A 196 -17.17 12.28 0.28
CA MET A 196 -18.35 12.35 -0.59
C MET A 196 -19.22 13.61 -0.40
N TYR A 197 -19.19 14.21 0.79
CA TYR A 197 -19.87 15.49 1.06
C TYR A 197 -19.40 16.61 0.12
N ASP A 198 -18.10 16.70 -0.12
CA ASP A 198 -17.47 17.72 -0.98
C ASP A 198 -17.93 17.59 -2.44
N PHE A 199 -18.47 16.43 -2.80
CA PHE A 199 -19.00 16.11 -4.13
C PHE A 199 -20.53 16.05 -4.18
N GLY A 200 -21.21 16.61 -3.17
CA GLY A 200 -22.66 16.78 -3.16
C GLY A 200 -23.45 15.56 -2.67
N ILE A 201 -22.78 14.53 -2.14
CA ILE A 201 -23.44 13.36 -1.52
C ILE A 201 -23.35 13.51 0.01
N LYS A 202 -24.36 14.14 0.59
CA LYS A 202 -24.45 14.42 2.03
C LYS A 202 -24.95 13.19 2.79
N LEU A 203 -24.07 12.58 3.58
CA LEU A 203 -24.36 11.40 4.39
C LEU A 203 -24.35 11.75 5.87
N ILE A 204 -25.22 11.08 6.63
CA ILE A 204 -25.00 10.95 8.07
C ILE A 204 -23.84 9.96 8.22
N LEU A 205 -22.66 10.50 8.49
CA LEU A 205 -21.47 9.68 8.65
C LEU A 205 -21.55 8.91 9.96
N PRO A 206 -21.08 7.64 9.97
CA PRO A 206 -20.77 6.96 11.21
C PRO A 206 -19.76 7.75 12.06
N ASP A 207 -19.63 7.40 13.33
CA ASP A 207 -18.58 7.94 14.23
C ASP A 207 -17.18 7.38 13.88
N TYR A 208 -16.84 7.42 12.59
CA TYR A 208 -15.53 7.10 12.05
C TYR A 208 -15.35 7.77 10.69
N ARG A 209 -14.10 8.05 10.37
CA ARG A 209 -13.65 8.71 9.15
C ARG A 209 -12.66 7.82 8.41
N HIS A 210 -12.58 8.01 7.10
CA HIS A 210 -11.60 7.33 6.27
C HIS A 210 -10.59 8.31 5.71
N TYR A 211 -9.32 7.92 5.74
CA TYR A 211 -8.23 8.65 5.12
C TYR A 211 -7.44 7.72 4.22
N PHE A 212 -6.94 8.27 3.12
CA PHE A 212 -6.03 7.60 2.23
C PHE A 212 -4.65 8.25 2.39
N TYR A 213 -3.67 7.42 2.69
CA TYR A 213 -2.27 7.82 2.68
C TYR A 213 -1.65 7.42 1.34
N THR A 214 -1.01 8.37 0.67
CA THR A 214 -0.20 8.12 -0.53
C THR A 214 0.92 9.15 -0.64
N PRO A 215 2.17 8.72 -0.82
CA PRO A 215 3.27 9.64 -1.11
C PRO A 215 3.34 10.02 -2.61
N TYR A 216 2.40 9.56 -3.44
CA TYR A 216 2.48 9.66 -4.90
C TYR A 216 1.49 10.65 -5.52
N LYS A 217 0.52 11.15 -4.74
CA LYS A 217 -0.50 12.10 -5.19
C LYS A 217 -0.48 13.34 -4.31
N LYS A 218 -0.83 14.49 -4.91
CA LYS A 218 -0.97 15.78 -4.22
C LYS A 218 -2.42 16.12 -3.88
N ARG A 219 -3.38 15.41 -4.47
CA ARG A 219 -4.82 15.55 -4.26
C ARG A 219 -5.53 14.30 -4.74
N LEU A 220 -6.76 14.11 -4.27
CA LEU A 220 -7.67 13.07 -4.76
C LEU A 220 -8.70 13.66 -5.71
N GLU A 221 -8.97 12.93 -6.78
CA GLU A 221 -10.07 13.20 -7.70
C GLU A 221 -11.35 12.44 -7.26
N VAL A 222 -12.48 12.67 -7.94
CA VAL A 222 -13.77 12.03 -7.59
C VAL A 222 -13.69 10.51 -7.73
N GLU A 223 -12.96 10.07 -8.75
CA GLU A 223 -12.66 8.70 -9.11
C GLU A 223 -11.90 7.99 -8.01
N ASP A 224 -10.93 8.67 -7.38
CA ASP A 224 -10.19 8.11 -6.25
C ASP A 224 -11.15 7.82 -5.09
N VAL A 225 -12.04 8.76 -4.76
CA VAL A 225 -13.03 8.57 -3.69
C VAL A 225 -13.99 7.43 -4.01
N ALA A 226 -14.43 7.32 -5.27
CA ALA A 226 -15.26 6.23 -5.74
C ALA A 226 -14.56 4.88 -5.58
N LEU A 227 -13.35 4.75 -6.12
CA LEU A 227 -12.57 3.51 -6.09
C LEU A 227 -12.16 3.11 -4.66
N HIS A 228 -11.75 4.07 -3.83
CA HIS A 228 -11.44 3.80 -2.42
C HIS A 228 -12.67 3.27 -1.65
N THR A 229 -13.87 3.78 -1.96
CA THR A 229 -15.12 3.29 -1.34
C THR A 229 -15.39 1.83 -1.72
N LEU A 230 -15.14 1.46 -2.98
CA LEU A 230 -15.26 0.06 -3.42
C LEU A 230 -14.14 -0.83 -2.85
N ALA A 231 -12.91 -0.31 -2.75
CA ALA A 231 -11.75 -1.07 -2.28
C ALA A 231 -11.89 -1.51 -0.81
N VAL A 232 -12.54 -0.70 0.02
CA VAL A 232 -12.79 -1.01 1.45
C VAL A 232 -13.72 -2.21 1.63
N ASP A 233 -14.74 -2.35 0.77
CA ASP A 233 -15.63 -3.51 0.78
C ASP A 233 -16.22 -3.71 -0.63
N ARG A 234 -15.60 -4.65 -1.38
CA ARG A 234 -15.85 -4.87 -2.81
C ARG A 234 -17.25 -5.40 -3.11
N THR A 235 -17.92 -6.00 -2.12
CA THR A 235 -19.23 -6.64 -2.27
C THR A 235 -20.33 -5.93 -1.48
N SER A 236 -20.07 -4.73 -0.96
CA SER A 236 -21.05 -3.95 -0.22
C SER A 236 -22.04 -3.26 -1.17
N ALA A 237 -23.31 -3.69 -1.10
CA ALA A 237 -24.41 -3.03 -1.81
C ALA A 237 -24.51 -1.54 -1.47
N LYS A 238 -24.22 -1.18 -0.21
CA LYS A 238 -24.18 0.20 0.26
C LYS A 238 -23.08 0.98 -0.45
N ASN A 239 -21.85 0.45 -0.49
CA ASN A 239 -20.72 1.15 -1.11
C ASN A 239 -20.98 1.33 -2.61
N THR A 240 -21.44 0.28 -3.29
CA THR A 240 -21.84 0.32 -4.70
C THR A 240 -22.90 1.39 -4.95
N LEU A 241 -23.97 1.43 -4.15
CA LEU A 241 -25.04 2.43 -4.28
C LEU A 241 -24.49 3.86 -4.19
N TYR A 242 -23.66 4.16 -3.19
CA TYR A 242 -23.13 5.51 -3.02
C TYR A 242 -22.09 5.90 -4.07
N VAL A 243 -21.35 4.93 -4.61
CA VAL A 243 -20.47 5.15 -5.76
C VAL A 243 -21.28 5.46 -7.02
N LEU A 244 -22.37 4.74 -7.28
CA LEU A 244 -23.30 5.04 -8.39
C LEU A 244 -23.87 6.46 -8.27
N LEU A 245 -24.28 6.86 -7.05
CA LEU A 245 -24.75 8.23 -6.78
C LEU A 245 -23.65 9.27 -7.01
N LEU A 246 -22.43 9.02 -6.51
CA LEU A 246 -21.29 9.92 -6.65
C LEU A 246 -20.95 10.19 -8.12
N ILE A 247 -20.83 9.13 -8.92
CA ILE A 247 -20.56 9.20 -10.37
C ILE A 247 -21.70 9.94 -11.07
N SER A 248 -22.95 9.58 -10.79
CA SER A 248 -24.12 10.18 -11.45
C SER A 248 -24.35 11.64 -11.07
N LYS A 249 -23.89 12.07 -9.89
CA LYS A 249 -23.95 13.47 -9.43
C LYS A 249 -22.86 14.34 -10.07
N ASN A 250 -21.73 13.75 -10.47
CA ASN A 250 -20.56 14.47 -10.95
C ASN A 250 -20.08 13.98 -12.34
N PRO A 251 -20.95 13.77 -13.34
CA PRO A 251 -20.56 13.16 -14.61
C PRO A 251 -19.49 13.96 -15.36
N ASP A 252 -19.53 15.30 -15.26
CA ASP A 252 -18.57 16.19 -15.93
C ASP A 252 -17.17 16.19 -15.29
N LYS A 253 -17.02 15.59 -14.10
CA LYS A 253 -15.74 15.49 -13.39
C LYS A 253 -15.08 14.12 -13.55
N ILE A 254 -15.75 13.15 -14.16
CA ILE A 254 -15.24 11.80 -14.32
C ILE A 254 -14.40 11.71 -15.60
N ASP A 255 -13.11 11.48 -15.43
CA ASP A 255 -12.17 11.02 -16.45
C ASP A 255 -12.13 9.49 -16.46
N LEU A 256 -12.69 8.89 -17.51
CA LEU A 256 -12.74 7.43 -17.65
C LEU A 256 -11.37 6.79 -17.81
N ASP A 257 -10.44 7.45 -18.50
CA ASP A 257 -9.11 6.90 -18.74
C ASP A 257 -8.34 6.86 -17.41
N TYR A 258 -8.48 7.91 -16.60
CA TYR A 258 -7.96 7.93 -15.24
C TYR A 258 -8.61 6.86 -14.35
N LEU A 259 -9.94 6.79 -14.33
CA LEU A 259 -10.69 5.82 -13.53
C LEU A 259 -10.28 4.38 -13.85
N LYS A 260 -10.18 4.04 -15.14
CA LYS A 260 -9.77 2.71 -15.59
C LYS A 260 -8.36 2.37 -15.11
N LYS A 261 -7.41 3.28 -15.31
CA LYS A 261 -6.02 3.10 -14.89
C LYS A 261 -5.87 2.94 -13.37
N GLU A 262 -6.58 3.74 -12.58
CA GLU A 262 -6.52 3.61 -11.11
C GLU A 262 -7.30 2.38 -10.61
N SER A 263 -8.34 1.94 -11.32
CA SER A 263 -9.05 0.69 -11.00
C SER A 263 -8.16 -0.54 -11.17
N GLU A 264 -7.28 -0.55 -12.18
CA GLU A 264 -6.29 -1.63 -12.38
C GLU A 264 -5.38 -1.80 -11.18
N LYS A 265 -4.92 -0.69 -10.63
CA LYS A 265 -4.09 -0.72 -9.44
C LYS A 265 -4.84 -1.37 -8.27
N LEU A 266 -6.10 -0.99 -8.06
CA LEU A 266 -6.92 -1.44 -6.94
C LEU A 266 -7.57 -2.82 -7.16
N GLU A 267 -7.33 -3.45 -8.31
CA GLU A 267 -7.95 -4.70 -8.77
C GLU A 267 -9.49 -4.59 -8.79
N LEU A 268 -9.99 -3.47 -9.32
CA LEU A 268 -11.41 -3.13 -9.39
C LEU A 268 -11.92 -3.00 -10.83
N GLU A 269 -11.14 -3.40 -11.83
CA GLU A 269 -11.46 -3.22 -13.26
C GLU A 269 -12.81 -3.82 -13.62
N GLU A 270 -13.05 -5.06 -13.18
CA GLU A 270 -14.30 -5.77 -13.45
C GLU A 270 -15.49 -5.10 -12.74
N THR A 271 -15.30 -4.67 -11.48
CA THR A 271 -16.35 -3.95 -10.74
C THR A 271 -16.69 -2.62 -11.41
N VAL A 272 -15.69 -1.87 -11.87
CA VAL A 272 -15.88 -0.62 -12.60
C VAL A 272 -16.61 -0.87 -13.93
N HIS A 273 -16.20 -1.90 -14.68
CA HIS A 273 -16.91 -2.30 -15.90
C HIS A 273 -18.39 -2.62 -15.63
N GLN A 274 -18.67 -3.36 -14.56
CA GLN A 274 -20.03 -3.69 -14.12
C GLN A 274 -20.83 -2.46 -13.70
N LEU A 275 -20.21 -1.47 -13.03
CA LEU A 275 -20.85 -0.20 -12.67
C LEU A 275 -21.34 0.57 -13.90
N PHE A 276 -20.51 0.70 -14.93
CA PHE A 276 -20.92 1.39 -16.16
C PHE A 276 -21.96 0.61 -16.95
N ASN A 277 -21.84 -0.71 -17.05
CA ASN A 277 -22.88 -1.55 -17.65
C ASN A 277 -24.21 -1.44 -16.91
N TYR A 278 -24.18 -1.37 -15.57
CA TYR A 278 -25.35 -1.16 -14.74
C TYR A 278 -26.03 0.18 -15.06
N LEU A 279 -25.26 1.27 -15.14
CA LEU A 279 -25.78 2.61 -15.46
C LEU A 279 -26.35 2.66 -16.88
N LYS A 280 -25.67 2.06 -17.86
CA LYS A 280 -26.08 2.05 -19.27
C LYS A 280 -27.36 1.26 -19.50
N ASN A 281 -27.50 0.10 -18.86
CA ASN A 281 -28.57 -0.84 -19.15
C ASN A 281 -29.69 -0.83 -18.09
N ARG A 282 -29.84 0.28 -17.36
CA ARG A 282 -30.86 0.47 -16.30
C ARG A 282 -30.90 -0.71 -15.31
N GLY A 283 -29.72 -1.14 -14.89
CA GLY A 283 -29.53 -2.13 -13.84
C GLY A 283 -29.53 -3.61 -14.26
N LYS A 284 -29.42 -3.94 -15.56
CA LYS A 284 -29.33 -5.34 -16.03
C LYS A 284 -28.29 -5.51 -17.16
N PRO A 285 -27.38 -6.49 -17.10
CA PRO A 285 -27.13 -7.42 -16.01
C PRO A 285 -26.49 -6.70 -14.81
N LYS A 286 -26.68 -7.25 -13.60
CA LYS A 286 -26.04 -6.75 -12.38
C LYS A 286 -25.56 -7.90 -11.51
N PRO A 287 -24.44 -7.76 -10.78
CA PRO A 287 -24.09 -8.66 -9.69
C PRO A 287 -25.16 -8.70 -8.60
N THR A 288 -25.20 -9.78 -7.82
CA THR A 288 -26.18 -9.95 -6.73
C THR A 288 -26.13 -8.82 -5.70
N TYR A 289 -24.92 -8.36 -5.38
CA TYR A 289 -24.69 -7.30 -4.39
C TYR A 289 -24.97 -5.88 -4.92
N PHE A 290 -25.24 -5.68 -6.21
CA PHE A 290 -25.62 -4.35 -6.70
C PHE A 290 -27.06 -4.01 -6.29
N PRO A 291 -27.37 -2.75 -5.99
CA PRO A 291 -28.76 -2.33 -5.75
C PRO A 291 -29.61 -2.59 -7.00
N THR A 292 -30.91 -2.81 -6.80
CA THR A 292 -31.87 -2.79 -7.91
C THR A 292 -31.94 -1.38 -8.52
N TRP A 293 -32.34 -1.28 -9.79
CA TRP A 293 -32.49 0.04 -10.44
C TRP A 293 -33.45 0.95 -9.67
N LYS A 294 -34.55 0.39 -9.14
CA LYS A 294 -35.55 1.11 -8.36
C LYS A 294 -34.97 1.66 -7.04
N GLU A 295 -34.15 0.88 -6.35
CA GLU A 295 -33.46 1.35 -5.13
C GLU A 295 -32.48 2.50 -5.44
N PHE A 296 -31.74 2.36 -6.54
CA PHE A 296 -30.83 3.42 -6.99
C PHE A 296 -31.58 4.69 -7.40
N GLU A 297 -32.62 4.58 -8.22
CA GLU A 297 -33.46 5.70 -8.69
C GLU A 297 -34.11 6.43 -7.51
N SER A 298 -34.75 5.69 -6.61
CA SER A 298 -35.35 6.27 -5.40
C SER A 298 -34.31 7.01 -4.56
N LYS A 299 -33.09 6.48 -4.43
CA LYS A 299 -32.03 7.18 -3.69
C LYS A 299 -31.46 8.37 -4.47
N ALA A 300 -31.43 8.31 -5.79
CA ALA A 300 -30.95 9.39 -6.64
C ALA A 300 -31.84 10.64 -6.55
N GLU A 301 -33.15 10.45 -6.37
CA GLU A 301 -34.12 11.52 -6.12
C GLU A 301 -33.81 12.31 -4.85
N ASP A 302 -33.44 11.64 -3.74
CA ASP A 302 -33.03 12.28 -2.48
C ASP A 302 -31.86 13.27 -2.67
N TYR A 303 -31.00 13.02 -3.68
CA TYR A 303 -29.84 13.85 -3.99
C TYR A 303 -30.04 14.76 -5.20
N ALA A 304 -31.28 14.88 -5.70
CA ALA A 304 -31.62 15.67 -6.90
C ALA A 304 -30.74 15.31 -8.11
N ILE A 305 -30.56 14.00 -8.36
CA ILE A 305 -29.83 13.48 -9.52
C ILE A 305 -30.84 13.11 -10.61
N CYS A 306 -30.75 13.75 -11.78
CA CYS A 306 -31.57 13.41 -12.93
C CYS A 306 -30.91 12.30 -13.76
N LEU A 307 -31.45 11.08 -13.67
CA LEU A 307 -31.05 9.94 -14.50
C LEU A 307 -31.68 10.07 -15.92
N LYS A 308 -31.26 11.06 -16.71
CA LYS A 308 -31.70 11.21 -18.11
C LYS A 308 -30.71 10.54 -19.07
N GLU A 309 -31.23 9.96 -20.16
CA GLU A 309 -30.49 9.13 -21.14
C GLU A 309 -29.22 9.78 -21.72
N LYS A 310 -29.19 11.10 -21.87
CA LYS A 310 -28.11 11.81 -22.59
C LYS A 310 -26.86 12.17 -21.78
N SER A 311 -26.88 12.04 -20.44
CA SER A 311 -25.73 12.43 -19.60
C SER A 311 -24.70 11.32 -19.40
N LEU A 312 -25.07 10.06 -19.67
CA LEU A 312 -24.16 8.90 -19.56
C LEU A 312 -23.54 8.51 -20.91
N GLU A 313 -24.14 8.89 -22.04
CA GLU A 313 -23.60 8.60 -23.38
C GLU A 313 -22.47 9.55 -23.81
N LYS A 314 -22.38 10.76 -23.25
CA LYS A 314 -21.29 11.71 -23.56
C LYS A 314 -20.00 11.42 -22.80
N SER A 315 -20.05 10.50 -21.84
CA SER A 315 -18.95 10.18 -20.92
C SER A 315 -18.60 8.69 -20.94
N ILE A 316 -18.92 7.95 -22.02
CA ILE A 316 -18.54 6.55 -22.25
C ILE A 316 -17.84 6.38 -23.59
#